data_AF-A0A2R4JRK0-F1
#
_entry.id   AF-A0A2R4JRK0-F1
#
_cell.length_a   1.000
_cell.length_b   1.000
_cell.length_c   1.000
_cell.angle_alpha   90.00
_cell.angle_beta   90.00
_cell.angle_gamma   90.00
#
_symmetry.space_group_name_H-M   'P 1'
#
loop_
_entity.id
_entity.type
_entity.pdbx_description
1 polymer ?
#
loop_
_entity_poly.entity_id
_entity_poly.type
_entity_poly.pdbx_seq_one_letter_code
_entity_poly.pdbx_strand_id
1 'polypeptide(L)'
;MTAVDTPARLDRRRFVADLVSRLPEDALVVTGLGSPSYDVFAAGDRPGNFYLWGAMGAAAPLALGLALAQPDHPVVAITGDGEHLMGIGTLATVGAQLPPNLTIVVLDNAHFGETGMQPSHTGLGTDLIAVAQGFGIRDAERITDLAQVEGLATRITARTATTYAQVLIDTTEPPRALPSRDGVANKNTFRASLGLGTF
;
A
#
# COMPACT_ATOMS: atom_id res chain seq x y z
N MET A 1 -34.82 -3.27 -10.58
CA MET A 1 -33.44 -3.18 -10.06
C MET A 1 -32.58 -4.07 -10.91
N THR A 2 -31.81 -3.48 -11.83
CA THR A 2 -30.73 -4.19 -12.52
C THR A 2 -29.73 -4.67 -11.47
N ALA A 3 -29.35 -5.95 -11.52
CA ALA A 3 -28.28 -6.47 -10.67
C ALA A 3 -27.04 -5.59 -10.86
N VAL A 4 -26.60 -4.94 -9.80
CA VAL A 4 -25.31 -4.23 -9.81
C VAL A 4 -24.27 -5.33 -9.86
N ASP A 5 -23.58 -5.44 -10.99
CA ASP A 5 -22.51 -6.40 -11.16
C ASP A 5 -21.46 -6.12 -10.09
N THR A 6 -21.29 -7.07 -9.16
CA THR A 6 -20.38 -6.88 -8.04
C THR A 6 -18.98 -7.12 -8.58
N PRO A 7 -18.07 -6.13 -8.50
CA PRO A 7 -16.76 -6.27 -9.11
C PRO A 7 -15.98 -7.43 -8.47
N ALA A 8 -15.21 -8.15 -9.30
CA ALA A 8 -14.40 -9.26 -8.85
C ALA A 8 -13.43 -8.83 -7.74
N ARG A 9 -13.27 -9.70 -6.75
CA ARG A 9 -12.41 -9.50 -5.58
C ARG A 9 -11.32 -10.55 -5.57
N LEU A 10 -10.09 -10.11 -5.32
CA LEU A 10 -8.88 -10.93 -5.38
C LEU A 10 -8.54 -11.56 -4.03
N ASP A 11 -7.85 -12.69 -4.07
CA ASP A 11 -7.13 -13.20 -2.91
C ASP A 11 -6.01 -12.21 -2.54
N ARG A 12 -6.14 -11.62 -1.35
CA ARG A 12 -5.25 -10.58 -0.83
C ARG A 12 -3.80 -11.05 -0.73
N ARG A 13 -3.56 -12.23 -0.12
CA ARG A 13 -2.20 -12.76 0.12
C ARG A 13 -1.52 -13.10 -1.19
N ARG A 14 -2.25 -13.67 -2.14
CA ARG A 14 -1.75 -13.99 -3.48
C ARG A 14 -1.39 -12.71 -4.25
N PHE A 15 -2.24 -11.69 -4.23
CA PHE A 15 -1.94 -10.41 -4.88
C PHE A 15 -0.66 -9.79 -4.30
N VAL A 16 -0.54 -9.71 -2.97
CA VAL A 16 0.63 -9.11 -2.31
C VAL A 16 1.90 -9.91 -2.61
N ALA A 17 1.84 -11.24 -2.55
CA ALA A 17 3.00 -12.09 -2.88
C ALA A 17 3.46 -11.91 -4.33
N ASP A 18 2.51 -11.86 -5.27
CA ASP A 18 2.81 -11.70 -6.70
C ASP A 18 3.43 -10.32 -6.99
N LEU A 19 2.87 -9.26 -6.38
CA LEU A 19 3.42 -7.91 -6.48
C LEU A 19 4.83 -7.80 -5.89
N VAL A 20 5.01 -8.24 -4.64
CA VAL A 20 6.30 -8.14 -3.92
C VAL A 20 7.41 -8.89 -4.65
N SER A 21 7.11 -10.08 -5.21
CA SER A 21 8.09 -10.87 -5.98
C SER A 21 8.59 -10.20 -7.27
N ARG A 22 7.89 -9.17 -7.76
CA ARG A 22 8.25 -8.41 -8.97
C ARG A 22 8.83 -7.05 -8.69
N LEU A 23 8.89 -6.64 -7.42
CA LEU A 23 9.51 -5.37 -7.07
C LEU A 23 11.03 -5.44 -7.29
N PRO A 24 11.67 -4.35 -7.74
CA PRO A 24 13.11 -4.23 -7.73
C PRO A 24 13.69 -4.51 -6.33
N GLU A 25 14.88 -5.11 -6.27
CA GLU A 25 15.53 -5.46 -4.99
C GLU A 25 15.73 -4.25 -4.07
N ASP A 26 15.95 -3.07 -4.67
CA ASP A 26 16.17 -1.79 -4.01
C ASP A 26 14.88 -1.00 -3.72
N ALA A 27 13.70 -1.57 -4.03
CA ALA A 27 12.41 -0.94 -3.73
C ALA A 27 12.20 -0.82 -2.22
N LEU A 28 11.66 0.31 -1.77
CA LEU A 28 11.32 0.57 -0.38
C LEU A 28 9.81 0.37 -0.17
N VAL A 29 9.43 -0.56 0.69
CA VAL A 29 8.03 -0.88 0.96
C VAL A 29 7.65 -0.40 2.34
N VAL A 30 6.60 0.41 2.43
CA VAL A 30 6.00 0.84 3.70
C VAL A 30 4.65 0.17 3.84
N THR A 31 4.44 -0.60 4.90
CA THR A 31 3.14 -1.23 5.12
C THR A 31 2.30 -0.44 6.10
N GLY A 32 0.99 -0.41 5.84
CA GLY A 32 0.01 -0.14 6.87
C GLY A 32 -0.03 -1.24 7.93
N LEU A 33 -0.58 -0.93 9.09
CA LEU A 33 -0.72 -1.92 10.17
C LEU A 33 -1.77 -2.98 9.84
N GLY A 34 -1.64 -4.15 10.47
CA GLY A 34 -2.57 -5.27 10.25
C GLY A 34 -2.24 -6.06 8.98
N SER A 35 -3.26 -6.41 8.21
CA SER A 35 -3.17 -7.30 7.06
C SER A 35 -2.08 -6.96 6.03
N PRO A 36 -1.86 -5.68 5.64
CA PRO A 36 -0.76 -5.34 4.72
C PRO A 36 0.62 -5.74 5.26
N SER A 37 0.88 -5.51 6.55
CA SER A 37 2.13 -5.92 7.20
C SER A 37 2.29 -7.44 7.24
N TYR A 38 1.20 -8.18 7.51
CA TYR A 38 1.24 -9.65 7.55
C TYR A 38 1.56 -10.25 6.19
N ASP A 39 0.95 -9.68 5.14
CA ASP A 39 1.05 -10.25 3.80
C ASP A 39 2.38 -9.92 3.14
N VAL A 40 2.92 -8.71 3.33
CA VAL A 40 4.26 -8.36 2.87
C VAL A 40 5.33 -9.19 3.59
N PHE A 41 5.22 -9.38 4.90
CA PHE A 41 6.16 -10.22 5.64
C PHE A 41 6.11 -11.69 5.16
N ALA A 42 4.90 -12.21 4.90
CA ALA A 42 4.74 -13.55 4.36
C ALA A 42 5.24 -13.71 2.90
N ALA A 43 5.21 -12.64 2.12
CA ALA A 43 5.74 -12.61 0.76
C ALA A 43 7.27 -12.63 0.69
N GLY A 44 7.94 -12.31 1.81
CA GLY A 44 9.39 -12.32 1.93
C GLY A 44 9.88 -11.11 2.72
N ASP A 45 10.44 -11.37 3.91
CA ASP A 45 11.04 -10.32 4.70
C ASP A 45 12.37 -9.84 4.09
N ARG A 46 12.56 -8.52 4.03
CA ARG A 46 13.81 -7.91 3.55
C ARG A 46 14.05 -6.55 4.21
N PRO A 47 15.30 -6.07 4.29
CA PRO A 47 15.63 -4.80 4.95
C PRO A 47 14.96 -3.56 4.35
N GLY A 48 14.50 -3.63 3.09
CA GLY A 48 13.72 -2.58 2.43
C GLY A 48 12.23 -2.57 2.78
N ASN A 49 11.75 -3.46 3.65
CA ASN A 49 10.39 -3.44 4.16
C ASN A 49 10.35 -2.70 5.51
N PHE A 50 9.48 -1.69 5.62
CA PHE A 50 9.21 -0.96 6.84
C PHE A 50 7.80 -1.27 7.35
N TYR A 51 7.72 -2.11 8.39
CA TYR A 51 6.46 -2.46 9.03
C TYR A 51 6.06 -1.39 10.05
N LEU A 52 5.14 -0.51 9.66
CA LEU A 52 4.67 0.59 10.50
C LEU A 52 3.57 0.10 11.46
N TRP A 53 3.90 0.08 12.75
CA TRP A 53 2.98 -0.29 13.82
C TRP A 53 2.45 0.94 14.57
N GLY A 54 1.20 0.88 15.01
CA GLY A 54 0.63 1.84 15.97
C GLY A 54 0.35 3.25 15.43
N ALA A 55 0.46 3.47 14.11
CA ALA A 55 0.22 4.76 13.47
C ALA A 55 -0.72 4.60 12.28
N MET A 56 -2.00 4.36 12.55
CA MET A 56 -3.02 4.23 11.51
C MET A 56 -3.16 5.56 10.74
N GLY A 57 -3.15 5.47 9.41
CA GLY A 57 -3.16 6.61 8.49
C GLY A 57 -1.77 7.12 8.10
N ALA A 58 -0.69 6.56 8.65
CA ALA A 58 0.65 7.10 8.47
C ALA A 58 1.49 6.41 7.36
N ALA A 59 1.02 5.30 6.75
CA ALA A 59 1.78 4.64 5.68
C ALA A 59 2.01 5.54 4.45
N ALA A 60 0.95 6.20 3.95
CA ALA A 60 1.04 7.11 2.81
C ALA A 60 1.96 8.33 3.04
N PRO A 61 1.87 9.08 4.17
CA PRO A 61 2.76 10.22 4.39
C PRO A 61 4.21 9.80 4.64
N LEU A 62 4.45 8.64 5.28
CA LEU A 62 5.80 8.10 5.45
C LEU A 62 6.41 7.73 4.09
N ALA A 63 5.65 7.04 3.24
CA ALA A 63 6.07 6.71 1.88
C ALA A 63 6.32 7.98 1.02
N LEU A 64 5.51 9.02 1.16
CA LEU A 64 5.77 10.31 0.50
C LEU A 64 7.11 10.91 0.94
N GLY A 65 7.38 10.95 2.25
CA GLY A 65 8.65 11.44 2.77
C GLY A 65 9.85 10.65 2.25
N LEU A 66 9.73 9.32 2.18
CA LEU A 66 10.75 8.46 1.60
C LEU A 66 10.94 8.72 0.10
N ALA A 67 9.87 8.83 -0.68
CA ALA A 67 9.95 9.06 -2.12
C ALA A 67 10.68 10.37 -2.43
N LEU A 68 10.44 11.42 -1.63
CA LEU A 68 11.12 12.70 -1.75
C LEU A 68 12.59 12.65 -1.29
N ALA A 69 12.89 11.88 -0.24
CA ALA A 69 14.24 11.79 0.33
C ALA A 69 15.15 10.78 -0.40
N GLN A 70 14.56 9.78 -1.07
CA GLN A 70 15.22 8.67 -1.75
C GLN A 70 14.71 8.59 -3.21
N PRO A 71 14.95 9.62 -4.05
CA PRO A 71 14.40 9.69 -5.41
C PRO A 71 14.90 8.54 -6.30
N ASP A 72 16.07 7.98 -5.98
CA ASP A 72 16.70 6.89 -6.74
C ASP A 72 16.13 5.51 -6.42
N HIS A 73 15.19 5.39 -5.47
CA HIS A 73 14.53 4.13 -5.12
C HIS A 73 13.03 4.16 -5.50
N PRO A 74 12.45 3.05 -6.00
CA PRO A 74 11.00 2.88 -6.03
C PRO A 74 10.46 2.85 -4.59
N VAL A 75 9.39 3.58 -4.30
CA VAL A 75 8.74 3.60 -2.98
C VAL A 75 7.29 3.17 -3.11
N VAL A 76 6.90 2.13 -2.37
CA VAL A 76 5.57 1.52 -2.42
C VAL A 76 4.94 1.55 -1.04
N ALA A 77 3.85 2.28 -0.87
CA ALA A 77 2.97 2.12 0.29
C ALA A 77 1.98 0.98 0.01
N ILE A 78 1.90 -0.02 0.88
CA ILE A 78 0.86 -1.07 0.82
C ILE A 78 0.02 -0.95 2.09
N THR A 79 -1.21 -0.49 1.96
CA THR A 79 -2.09 -0.17 3.09
C THR A 79 -3.50 -0.74 2.89
N GLY A 80 -4.33 -0.72 3.93
CA GLY A 80 -5.75 -1.07 3.84
C GLY A 80 -6.61 0.17 3.57
N ASP A 81 -7.80 -0.01 3.00
CA ASP A 81 -8.78 1.05 2.78
C ASP A 81 -9.14 1.82 4.06
N GLY A 82 -9.41 1.12 5.17
CA GLY A 82 -9.75 1.74 6.45
C GLY A 82 -8.63 2.62 7.02
N GLU A 83 -7.37 2.16 6.90
CA GLU A 83 -6.20 2.94 7.29
C GLU A 83 -6.01 4.15 6.36
N HIS A 84 -6.09 3.92 5.06
CA HIS A 84 -5.89 4.94 4.06
C HIS A 84 -6.88 6.10 4.21
N LEU A 85 -8.14 5.79 4.51
CA LEU A 85 -9.19 6.78 4.78
C LEU A 85 -8.93 7.60 6.04
N MET A 86 -8.27 7.04 7.07
CA MET A 86 -7.88 7.79 8.26
C MET A 86 -6.80 8.84 7.96
N GLY A 87 -5.89 8.54 7.02
CA GLY A 87 -4.82 9.43 6.59
C GLY A 87 -5.10 10.22 5.30
N ILE A 88 -6.35 10.25 4.82
CA ILE A 88 -6.68 10.61 3.43
C ILE A 88 -6.24 12.02 3.03
N GLY A 89 -6.22 12.98 3.97
CA GLY A 89 -5.76 14.35 3.72
C GLY A 89 -4.32 14.44 3.20
N THR A 90 -3.51 13.41 3.45
CA THR A 90 -2.15 13.30 2.88
C THR A 90 -2.15 13.33 1.35
N LEU A 91 -3.21 12.84 0.70
CA LEU A 91 -3.30 12.82 -0.76
C LEU A 91 -3.22 14.23 -1.36
N ALA A 92 -3.66 15.27 -0.64
CA ALA A 92 -3.50 16.66 -1.09
C ALA A 92 -2.01 17.02 -1.24
N THR A 93 -1.18 16.62 -0.28
CA THR A 93 0.28 16.84 -0.32
C THR A 93 0.92 15.97 -1.39
N VAL A 94 0.51 14.69 -1.52
CA VAL A 94 1.00 13.80 -2.57
C VAL A 94 0.70 14.38 -3.95
N GLY A 95 -0.53 14.82 -4.21
CA GLY A 95 -0.92 15.42 -5.48
C GLY A 95 -0.29 16.79 -5.77
N ALA A 96 0.17 17.50 -4.74
CA ALA A 96 0.96 18.73 -4.90
C ALA A 96 2.43 18.46 -5.27
N GLN A 97 2.99 17.34 -4.80
CA GLN A 97 4.42 17.01 -4.98
C GLN A 97 4.68 16.07 -6.17
N LEU A 98 3.77 15.12 -6.41
CA LEU A 98 3.81 14.11 -7.47
C LEU A 98 5.19 13.44 -7.69
N PRO A 99 5.86 12.90 -6.65
CA PRO A 99 7.12 12.19 -6.83
C PRO A 99 6.90 10.95 -7.72
N PRO A 100 7.63 10.82 -8.84
CA PRO A 100 7.31 9.82 -9.86
C PRO A 100 7.72 8.39 -9.45
N ASN A 101 8.47 8.24 -8.37
CA ASN A 101 8.87 6.98 -7.75
C ASN A 101 7.92 6.49 -6.65
N LEU A 102 6.82 7.20 -6.36
CA LEU A 102 5.85 6.80 -5.32
C LEU A 102 4.67 6.04 -5.93
N THR A 103 4.36 4.88 -5.34
CA THR A 103 3.13 4.14 -5.59
C THR A 103 2.38 3.90 -4.29
N ILE A 104 1.07 4.19 -4.25
CA ILE A 104 0.18 3.88 -3.13
C ILE A 104 -0.75 2.75 -3.55
N VAL A 105 -0.61 1.59 -2.90
CA VAL A 105 -1.44 0.40 -3.11
C VAL A 105 -2.38 0.25 -1.93
N VAL A 106 -3.69 0.37 -2.19
CA VAL A 106 -4.75 0.22 -1.18
C VAL A 106 -5.45 -1.12 -1.37
N LEU A 107 -5.26 -2.02 -0.42
CA LEU A 107 -5.96 -3.29 -0.31
C LEU A 107 -7.36 -3.04 0.26
N ASP A 108 -8.38 -3.08 -0.60
CA ASP A 108 -9.75 -2.71 -0.27
C ASP A 108 -10.68 -3.93 -0.17
N ASN A 109 -10.90 -4.37 1.06
CA ASN A 109 -11.89 -5.40 1.39
C ASN A 109 -13.25 -4.81 1.82
N ALA A 110 -13.40 -3.48 1.79
CA ALA A 110 -14.56 -2.73 2.26
C ALA A 110 -14.91 -2.89 3.76
N HIS A 111 -13.96 -3.33 4.60
CA HIS A 111 -14.20 -3.62 6.01
C HIS A 111 -13.00 -3.32 6.92
N PHE A 112 -13.26 -2.93 8.16
CA PHE A 112 -12.24 -2.93 9.20
C PHE A 112 -12.01 -4.36 9.74
N GLY A 113 -11.14 -5.10 9.05
CA GLY A 113 -10.91 -6.53 9.31
C GLY A 113 -10.52 -6.88 10.75
N GLU A 114 -9.67 -6.06 11.37
CA GLU A 114 -9.11 -6.34 12.70
C GLU A 114 -10.03 -5.95 13.86
N THR A 115 -11.06 -5.12 13.64
CA THR A 115 -11.91 -4.57 14.71
C THR A 115 -13.31 -5.18 14.77
N GLY A 116 -13.59 -6.20 13.95
CA GLY A 116 -14.88 -6.89 13.94
C GLY A 116 -15.67 -6.77 12.64
N MET A 117 -14.99 -6.56 11.50
CA MET A 117 -15.61 -6.58 10.17
C MET A 117 -16.73 -5.54 9.97
N GLN A 118 -16.60 -4.36 10.59
CA GLN A 118 -17.50 -3.25 10.31
C GLN A 118 -17.27 -2.76 8.87
N PRO A 119 -18.32 -2.41 8.11
CA PRO A 119 -18.16 -1.78 6.81
C PRO A 119 -17.26 -0.55 6.90
N SER A 120 -16.28 -0.46 6.02
CA SER A 120 -15.49 0.75 5.83
C SER A 120 -16.25 1.74 4.93
N HIS A 121 -15.71 2.95 4.75
CA HIS A 121 -16.35 3.95 3.90
C HIS A 121 -16.36 3.55 2.41
N THR A 122 -15.45 2.70 1.95
CA THR A 122 -15.48 2.17 0.56
C THR A 122 -16.66 1.23 0.37
N GLY A 123 -16.99 0.41 1.39
CA GLY A 123 -18.20 -0.40 1.45
C GLY A 123 -19.51 0.40 1.48
N LEU A 124 -19.43 1.69 1.79
CA LEU A 124 -20.56 2.62 1.86
C LEU A 124 -20.61 3.59 0.66
N GLY A 125 -19.78 3.39 -0.36
CA GLY A 125 -19.82 4.13 -1.62
C GLY A 125 -18.69 5.12 -1.86
N THR A 126 -17.64 5.15 -1.04
CA THR A 126 -16.45 5.98 -1.33
C THR A 126 -15.68 5.42 -2.53
N ASP A 127 -15.57 6.20 -3.60
CA ASP A 127 -14.74 5.87 -4.76
C ASP A 127 -13.31 6.42 -4.58
N LEU A 128 -12.39 5.55 -4.15
CA LEU A 128 -11.00 5.93 -3.91
C LEU A 128 -10.26 6.41 -5.19
N ILE A 129 -10.65 5.94 -6.38
CA ILE A 129 -10.04 6.39 -7.64
C ILE A 129 -10.44 7.83 -7.91
N ALA A 130 -11.73 8.14 -7.80
CA ALA A 130 -12.23 9.50 -7.96
C ALA A 130 -11.65 10.44 -6.90
N VAL A 131 -11.49 9.97 -5.65
CA VAL A 131 -10.85 10.72 -4.57
C VAL A 131 -9.38 11.03 -4.90
N ALA A 132 -8.58 10.04 -5.29
CA ALA A 132 -7.17 10.23 -5.65
C ALA A 132 -7.00 11.23 -6.81
N GLN A 133 -7.84 11.09 -7.85
CA GLN A 133 -7.87 12.02 -8.98
C GLN A 133 -8.30 13.43 -8.57
N GLY A 134 -9.26 13.55 -7.66
CA GLY A 134 -9.71 14.82 -7.07
C GLY A 134 -8.60 15.54 -6.30
N PHE A 135 -7.65 14.81 -5.72
CA PHE A 135 -6.43 15.36 -5.12
C PHE A 135 -5.30 15.62 -6.12
N GLY A 136 -5.48 15.33 -7.41
CA GLY A 136 -4.51 15.61 -8.48
C GLY A 136 -3.64 14.43 -8.90
N ILE A 137 -3.81 13.25 -8.29
CA ILE A 137 -3.08 12.02 -8.66
C ILE A 137 -3.81 11.39 -9.85
N ARG A 138 -3.39 11.74 -11.07
CA ARG A 138 -4.10 11.33 -12.30
C ARG A 138 -3.88 9.85 -12.66
N ASP A 139 -2.69 9.34 -12.38
CA ASP A 139 -2.34 7.95 -12.62
C ASP A 139 -2.92 7.09 -11.50
N ALA A 140 -4.21 6.75 -11.63
CA ALA A 140 -4.98 6.00 -10.66
C ALA A 140 -5.70 4.84 -11.35
N GLU A 141 -5.56 3.62 -10.83
CA GLU A 141 -6.21 2.43 -11.39
C GLU A 141 -6.90 1.59 -10.32
N ARG A 142 -8.01 0.94 -10.72
CA ARG A 142 -8.67 -0.09 -9.95
C ARG A 142 -8.24 -1.46 -10.48
N ILE A 143 -7.76 -2.31 -9.58
CA ILE A 143 -7.33 -3.67 -9.86
C ILE A 143 -8.37 -4.66 -9.34
N THR A 144 -8.90 -5.47 -10.25
CA THR A 144 -9.90 -6.52 -9.99
C THR A 144 -9.52 -7.87 -10.58
N ASP A 145 -8.41 -7.94 -11.30
CA ASP A 145 -7.83 -9.16 -11.89
C ASP A 145 -6.34 -9.26 -11.53
N LEU A 146 -5.89 -10.45 -11.13
CA LEU A 146 -4.48 -10.73 -10.86
C LEU A 146 -3.60 -10.51 -12.09
N ALA A 147 -4.14 -10.63 -13.31
CA ALA A 147 -3.40 -10.31 -14.53
C ALA A 147 -2.90 -8.85 -14.58
N GLN A 148 -3.49 -7.94 -13.79
CA GLN A 148 -3.08 -6.53 -13.72
C GLN A 148 -1.82 -6.30 -12.85
N VAL A 149 -1.39 -7.28 -12.05
CA VAL A 149 -0.21 -7.15 -11.15
C VAL A 149 1.06 -6.83 -11.95
N GLU A 150 1.25 -7.46 -13.10
CA GLU A 150 2.42 -7.23 -13.96
C GLU A 150 2.49 -5.79 -14.46
N GLY A 151 1.34 -5.22 -14.84
CA GLY A 151 1.24 -3.82 -15.24
C GLY A 151 1.61 -2.87 -14.10
N LEU A 152 1.10 -3.12 -12.88
CA LEU A 152 1.44 -2.32 -11.70
C LEU A 152 2.95 -2.41 -11.38
N ALA A 153 3.54 -3.60 -11.35
CA ALA A 153 4.96 -3.79 -11.08
C ALA A 153 5.86 -3.11 -12.13
N THR A 154 5.44 -3.14 -13.40
CA THR A 154 6.12 -2.42 -14.50
C THR A 154 6.11 -0.91 -14.25
N ARG A 155 4.97 -0.33 -13.85
CA ARG A 155 4.87 1.10 -13.54
C ARG A 155 5.70 1.51 -12.32
N ILE A 156 5.69 0.68 -11.26
CA ILE A 156 6.55 0.88 -10.07
C ILE A 156 8.03 0.93 -10.47
N THR A 157 8.47 0.03 -11.35
CA THR A 157 9.86 -0.03 -11.81
C THR A 157 10.21 1.16 -12.72
N ALA A 158 9.29 1.55 -13.60
CA ALA A 158 9.48 2.64 -14.55
C ALA A 158 9.62 4.02 -13.87
N ARG A 159 8.94 4.22 -12.73
CA ARG A 159 8.99 5.45 -11.93
C ARG A 159 8.75 6.72 -12.75
N THR A 160 7.72 6.69 -13.59
CA THR A 160 7.38 7.80 -14.49
C THR A 160 6.25 8.69 -13.98
N ALA A 161 5.53 8.27 -12.93
CA ALA A 161 4.40 8.99 -12.36
C ALA A 161 4.08 8.51 -10.95
N THR A 162 3.54 9.40 -10.10
CA THR A 162 2.93 8.98 -8.83
C THR A 162 1.70 8.13 -9.12
N THR A 163 1.77 6.87 -8.73
CA THR A 163 0.74 5.86 -9.03
C THR A 163 -0.17 5.64 -7.82
N TYR A 164 -1.48 5.54 -8.06
CA TYR A 164 -2.47 5.12 -7.06
C TYR A 164 -3.17 3.84 -7.55
N ALA A 165 -3.10 2.76 -6.77
CA ALA A 165 -3.73 1.48 -7.12
C ALA A 165 -4.71 1.07 -6.01
N GLN A 166 -6.00 1.00 -6.34
CA GLN A 166 -7.01 0.40 -5.47
C GLN A 166 -7.22 -1.05 -5.87
N VAL A 167 -6.90 -1.98 -4.99
CA VAL A 167 -6.98 -3.43 -5.25
C VAL A 167 -8.20 -3.96 -4.53
N LEU A 168 -9.22 -4.40 -5.27
CA LEU A 168 -10.39 -5.00 -4.65
C LEU A 168 -10.06 -6.43 -4.23
N ILE A 169 -10.10 -6.67 -2.92
CA ILE A 169 -9.75 -7.95 -2.33
C ILE A 169 -10.97 -8.55 -1.60
N ASP A 170 -10.95 -9.86 -1.42
CA ASP A 170 -11.94 -10.53 -0.58
C ASP A 170 -11.66 -10.32 0.92
N THR A 171 -12.54 -10.85 1.77
CA THR A 171 -12.45 -10.75 3.23
C THR A 171 -11.79 -11.97 3.87
N THR A 172 -11.18 -12.85 3.08
CA THR A 172 -10.50 -14.04 3.59
C THR A 172 -9.33 -13.61 4.47
N GLU A 173 -9.25 -14.18 5.68
CA GLU A 173 -8.16 -13.92 6.61
C GLU A 173 -7.23 -15.15 6.69
N PRO A 174 -6.12 -15.18 5.93
CA PRO A 174 -5.12 -16.23 6.03
C PRO A 174 -4.40 -16.16 7.39
N PRO A 175 -3.67 -17.24 7.79
CA PRO A 175 -2.83 -17.22 8.97
C PRO A 175 -1.88 -16.02 8.98
N ARG A 176 -1.84 -15.34 10.13
CA ARG A 176 -1.01 -14.15 10.34
C ARG A 176 0.46 -14.54 10.34
N ALA A 177 1.24 -13.93 9.44
CA ALA A 177 2.69 -13.94 9.53
C ALA A 177 3.12 -12.63 10.19
N LEU A 178 3.71 -12.69 11.38
CA LEU A 178 3.96 -11.50 12.19
C LEU A 178 5.41 -11.02 12.03
N PRO A 179 5.65 -9.85 11.39
CA PRO A 179 6.97 -9.22 11.45
C PRO A 179 7.24 -8.71 12.87
N SER A 180 8.49 -8.31 13.12
CA SER A 180 8.87 -7.65 14.37
C SER A 180 7.96 -6.45 14.65
N ARG A 181 7.50 -6.35 15.91
CA ARG A 181 6.74 -5.21 16.44
C ARG A 181 7.63 -4.16 17.12
N ASP A 182 8.93 -4.42 17.18
CA ASP A 182 9.89 -3.47 17.72
C ASP A 182 10.13 -2.36 16.68
N GLY A 183 9.50 -1.21 16.92
CA GLY A 183 9.63 -0.04 16.05
C GLY A 183 11.06 0.50 15.95
N VAL A 184 11.87 0.34 17.00
CA VAL A 184 13.29 0.76 16.98
C VAL A 184 14.08 -0.18 16.07
N ALA A 185 13.88 -1.49 16.19
CA ALA A 185 14.52 -2.47 15.33
C ALA A 185 14.11 -2.31 13.86
N ASN A 186 12.82 -2.11 13.57
CA ASN A 186 12.31 -1.89 12.21
C ASN A 186 12.92 -0.63 11.59
N LYS A 187 12.92 0.49 12.33
CA LYS A 187 13.56 1.74 11.93
C LYS A 187 15.06 1.57 11.69
N ASN A 188 15.79 0.92 12.58
CA ASN A 188 17.23 0.79 12.45
C ASN A 188 17.62 -0.15 11.30
N THR A 189 16.90 -1.25 11.10
CA THR A 189 17.11 -2.16 9.97
C THR A 189 16.89 -1.44 8.64
N PHE A 190 15.80 -0.69 8.53
CA PHE A 190 15.47 0.08 7.32
C PHE A 190 16.45 1.24 7.07
N ARG A 191 16.92 1.92 8.13
CA ARG A 191 17.95 2.95 7.99
C ARG A 191 19.28 2.36 7.52
N ALA A 192 19.68 1.23 8.11
CA ALA A 192 20.91 0.55 7.74
C ALA A 192 20.88 0.05 6.28
N SER A 193 19.72 -0.37 5.76
CA SER A 193 19.57 -0.77 4.35
C SER A 193 19.77 0.39 3.38
N LEU A 194 19.56 1.63 3.82
CA LEU A 194 19.86 2.86 3.11
C LEU A 194 21.28 3.41 3.39
N GLY A 195 22.12 2.66 4.11
CA GLY A 195 23.46 3.11 4.51
C GLY A 195 23.46 4.25 5.55
N LEU A 196 22.34 4.49 6.22
CA LEU A 196 22.21 5.54 7.23
C LEU A 196 22.58 5.02 8.63
N GLY A 197 23.15 5.88 9.47
CA GLY A 197 23.45 5.54 10.86
C GLY A 197 22.21 5.17 11.68
N THR A 198 22.34 4.20 12.57
CA THR A 198 21.28 3.72 13.48
C THR A 198 21.35 4.41 14.84
N PHE A 199 20.23 4.52 15.54
CA PHE A 199 20.14 5.14 16.87
C PHE A 199 18.99 4.58 17.70
#